data_AF-A0ABD6XGB7-F1
#
_entry.id   AF-A0ABD6XGB7-F1
#
_cell.length_a   1.000
_cell.length_b   1.000
_cell.length_c   1.000
_cell.angle_alpha   90.00
_cell.angle_beta   90.00
_cell.angle_gamma   90.00
#
_symmetry.space_group_name_H-M   'P 1'
#
loop_
_entity.id
_entity.type
_entity.pdbx_description
1 polymer ?
#
loop_
_entity_poly.entity_id
_entity_poly.type
_entity_poly.pdbx_seq_one_letter_code
_entity_poly.pdbx_strand_id
1 'polypeptide(L)'
;MKKNKSIIAILIVILIILVQPNVWQKVRDMFTIRDFKTQLGIIDTNGKVMSKETNKRLSEQDYNNELIIVVNQNQSDLNVKDLQQSKLKYELKDKDLLNRSRGGKIIFNKNMLPQSSITETNMRIAGWNKTVEKNQKVWTKEMVIPIKDGKEIPKNNTFVSTRDLSKKLAEYQKKISDYINQTNDSVGYEATIIYNGVNPIPSGVHVQAKSIEDNQFQFNIYVLNQEHNYNVNHLTGNVKKN
;
A
#
# COMPACT_ATOMS: atom_id res chain seq x y z
N MET A 1 6.20 -20.55 -44.75
CA MET A 1 6.12 -21.35 -43.49
C MET A 1 7.44 -21.42 -42.69
N LYS A 2 8.30 -20.39 -42.67
CA LYS A 2 9.61 -20.44 -41.94
C LYS A 2 9.70 -19.54 -40.69
N LYS A 3 8.85 -18.51 -40.53
CA LYS A 3 8.92 -17.56 -39.38
C LYS A 3 8.56 -18.18 -38.03
N ASN A 4 7.53 -19.02 -37.95
CA ASN A 4 7.05 -19.57 -36.67
C ASN A 4 7.97 -20.65 -36.10
N LYS A 5 8.66 -21.41 -36.97
CA LYS A 5 9.64 -22.42 -36.54
C LYS A 5 10.87 -21.79 -35.87
N SER A 6 11.25 -20.58 -36.31
CA SER A 6 12.37 -19.83 -35.72
C SER A 6 12.04 -19.32 -34.31
N ILE A 7 10.82 -18.82 -34.08
CA ILE A 7 10.38 -18.33 -32.76
C ILE A 7 10.29 -19.48 -31.76
N ILE A 8 9.76 -20.63 -32.18
CA ILE A 8 9.68 -21.83 -31.32
C ILE A 8 11.10 -22.32 -30.97
N ALA A 9 12.02 -22.33 -31.93
CA ALA A 9 13.42 -22.68 -31.66
C ALA A 9 14.07 -21.71 -30.68
N ILE A 10 13.83 -20.40 -30.81
CA ILE A 10 14.34 -19.38 -29.87
C ILE A 10 13.75 -19.59 -28.46
N LEU A 11 12.46 -19.87 -28.34
CA LEU A 11 11.82 -20.13 -27.04
C LEU A 11 12.36 -21.40 -26.38
N ILE A 12 12.57 -22.47 -27.15
CA ILE A 12 13.16 -23.72 -26.66
C ILE A 12 14.60 -23.48 -26.20
N VAL A 13 15.39 -22.72 -26.96
CA VAL A 13 16.77 -22.36 -26.59
C VAL A 13 16.78 -21.51 -25.32
N ILE A 14 15.89 -20.54 -25.18
CA ILE A 14 15.72 -19.76 -23.95
C ILE A 14 15.33 -20.68 -22.78
N LEU A 15 14.42 -21.62 -22.99
CA LEU A 15 13.99 -22.57 -21.95
C LEU A 15 15.15 -23.46 -21.49
N ILE A 16 15.95 -23.99 -22.43
CA ILE A 16 17.12 -24.82 -22.14
C ILE A 16 18.18 -24.01 -21.38
N ILE A 17 18.42 -22.77 -21.79
CA ILE A 17 19.34 -21.84 -21.11
C ILE A 17 18.84 -21.53 -19.68
N LEU A 18 17.53 -21.38 -19.49
CA LEU A 18 16.93 -21.13 -18.18
C LEU A 18 16.96 -22.33 -17.24
N VAL A 19 16.99 -23.57 -17.74
CA VAL A 19 17.03 -24.80 -16.93
C VAL A 19 18.45 -25.10 -16.38
N GLN A 20 19.49 -24.46 -16.93
CA GLN A 20 20.86 -24.65 -16.46
C GLN A 20 21.04 -24.06 -15.04
N PRO A 21 21.58 -24.81 -14.05
CA PRO A 21 21.63 -24.36 -12.65
C PRO A 21 22.31 -23.00 -12.45
N ASN A 22 23.44 -22.78 -13.13
CA ASN A 22 24.20 -21.52 -13.01
C ASN A 22 23.54 -20.34 -13.72
N VAL A 23 22.76 -20.60 -14.78
CA VAL A 23 22.03 -19.54 -15.49
C VAL A 23 20.71 -19.25 -14.80
N TRP A 24 20.00 -20.27 -14.32
CA TRP A 24 18.82 -20.10 -13.46
C TRP A 24 19.17 -19.31 -12.21
N GLN A 25 20.30 -19.63 -11.55
CA GLN A 25 20.78 -18.83 -10.42
C GLN A 25 21.07 -17.40 -10.85
N LYS A 26 21.84 -17.16 -11.92
CA LYS A 26 22.12 -15.79 -12.40
C LYS A 26 20.90 -15.01 -12.88
N VAL A 27 19.90 -15.68 -13.46
CA VAL A 27 18.64 -15.07 -13.95
C VAL A 27 17.71 -14.80 -12.77
N ARG A 28 17.54 -15.77 -11.87
CA ARG A 28 16.90 -15.56 -10.57
C ARG A 28 17.55 -14.39 -9.88
N ASP A 29 18.87 -14.37 -9.78
CA ASP A 29 19.64 -13.31 -9.16
C ASP A 29 19.48 -12.00 -9.94
N MET A 30 19.46 -11.95 -11.28
CA MET A 30 19.19 -10.72 -12.04
C MET A 30 17.76 -10.17 -11.83
N PHE A 31 16.75 -11.04 -11.75
CA PHE A 31 15.35 -10.68 -11.46
C PHE A 31 15.05 -10.50 -9.97
N THR A 32 15.95 -10.93 -9.07
CA THR A 32 15.83 -10.74 -7.61
C THR A 32 16.76 -9.65 -7.06
N ILE A 33 17.85 -9.31 -7.77
CA ILE A 33 18.85 -8.27 -7.47
C ILE A 33 18.51 -6.94 -8.13
N ARG A 34 17.71 -6.90 -9.21
CA ARG A 34 16.81 -5.75 -9.43
C ARG A 34 15.63 -5.82 -8.49
N ASP A 35 15.99 -5.76 -7.22
CA ASP A 35 15.28 -5.10 -6.18
C ASP A 35 13.90 -5.65 -5.79
N PHE A 36 13.69 -6.96 -5.91
CA PHE A 36 12.49 -7.59 -5.36
C PHE A 36 12.38 -7.34 -3.84
N LYS A 37 13.52 -7.23 -3.14
CA LYS A 37 13.59 -6.85 -1.73
C LYS A 37 13.15 -5.41 -1.50
N THR A 38 13.73 -4.40 -2.14
CA THR A 38 13.31 -3.01 -1.87
C THR A 38 12.01 -2.65 -2.57
N GLN A 39 11.51 -3.42 -3.56
CA GLN A 39 10.14 -3.32 -4.10
C GLN A 39 9.08 -3.95 -3.18
N LEU A 40 9.44 -5.01 -2.45
CA LEU A 40 8.61 -5.57 -1.36
C LEU A 40 8.81 -4.83 -0.02
N GLY A 41 9.60 -3.76 0.03
CA GLY A 41 9.79 -2.92 1.23
C GLY A 41 10.76 -3.49 2.28
N ILE A 42 11.82 -4.16 1.84
CA ILE A 42 12.74 -4.88 2.72
C ILE A 42 14.05 -4.09 2.86
N ILE A 43 14.01 -3.18 3.84
CA ILE A 43 15.11 -2.65 4.67
C ILE A 43 16.09 -1.65 4.03
N ASP A 44 16.09 -0.43 4.61
CA ASP A 44 17.16 0.58 4.59
C ASP A 44 18.32 0.16 5.50
N THR A 45 19.52 0.64 5.17
CA THR A 45 20.90 0.40 5.64
C THR A 45 21.19 0.15 7.14
N ASN A 46 20.18 0.15 8.02
CA ASN A 46 20.32 0.02 9.47
C ASN A 46 19.80 -1.31 10.07
N GLY A 47 19.51 -2.33 9.26
CA GLY A 47 19.41 -3.72 9.73
C GLY A 47 18.28 -4.06 10.72
N LYS A 48 17.21 -3.27 10.80
CA LYS A 48 16.06 -3.59 11.67
C LYS A 48 15.10 -4.57 10.97
N VAL A 49 15.16 -5.84 11.36
CA VAL A 49 14.39 -6.97 10.77
C VAL A 49 12.92 -7.03 11.23
N MET A 50 12.43 -6.11 12.07
CA MET A 50 11.06 -6.17 12.59
C MET A 50 9.94 -5.90 11.56
N SER A 51 10.16 -5.10 10.52
CA SER A 51 9.08 -4.64 9.62
C SER A 51 8.68 -5.65 8.55
N LYS A 52 9.61 -6.45 8.03
CA LYS A 52 9.36 -7.39 6.93
C LYS A 52 8.53 -8.61 7.35
N GLU A 53 8.93 -9.26 8.45
CA GLU A 53 8.22 -10.44 8.95
C GLU A 53 6.80 -10.05 9.38
N THR A 54 6.68 -8.84 9.96
CA THR A 54 5.39 -8.23 10.28
C THR A 54 4.53 -8.02 9.05
N ASN A 55 5.05 -7.41 7.97
CA ASN A 55 4.27 -7.17 6.75
C ASN A 55 3.82 -8.46 6.06
N LYS A 56 4.68 -9.48 5.99
CA LYS A 56 4.31 -10.78 5.44
C LYS A 56 3.20 -11.41 6.28
N ARG A 57 3.37 -11.47 7.60
CA ARG A 57 2.36 -11.96 8.54
C ARG A 57 1.04 -11.21 8.41
N LEU A 58 1.07 -9.88 8.30
CA LEU A 58 -0.12 -9.03 8.13
C LEU A 58 -0.84 -9.29 6.80
N SER A 59 -0.09 -9.57 5.72
CA SER A 59 -0.65 -9.85 4.39
C SER A 59 -1.41 -11.18 4.30
N GLU A 60 -1.13 -12.10 5.23
CA GLU A 60 -1.69 -13.45 5.34
C GLU A 60 -2.78 -13.56 6.42
N GLN A 61 -3.20 -12.44 7.03
CA GLN A 61 -4.23 -12.45 8.07
C GLN A 61 -5.62 -12.75 7.51
N ASP A 62 -6.31 -13.66 8.19
CA ASP A 62 -7.69 -14.01 7.86
C ASP A 62 -8.68 -12.99 8.42
N TYR A 63 -9.78 -12.79 7.70
CA TYR A 63 -10.87 -11.94 8.15
C TYR A 63 -11.78 -12.70 9.11
N ASN A 64 -11.80 -12.27 10.38
CA ASN A 64 -12.62 -12.85 11.46
C ASN A 64 -13.74 -11.89 11.90
N ASN A 65 -14.29 -11.10 10.97
CA ASN A 65 -15.20 -9.98 11.20
C ASN A 65 -14.60 -8.74 11.88
N GLU A 66 -13.30 -8.73 12.17
CA GLU A 66 -12.58 -7.52 12.58
C GLU A 66 -11.71 -7.00 11.44
N LEU A 67 -11.80 -5.70 11.15
CA LEU A 67 -11.00 -5.05 10.11
C LEU A 67 -9.68 -4.46 10.63
N ILE A 68 -9.57 -4.29 11.95
CA ILE A 68 -8.41 -3.65 12.59
C ILE A 68 -7.59 -4.70 13.31
N ILE A 69 -6.30 -4.72 12.99
CA ILE A 69 -5.28 -5.43 13.77
C ILE A 69 -4.40 -4.37 14.42
N VAL A 70 -4.34 -4.38 15.76
CA VAL A 70 -3.44 -3.51 16.52
C VAL A 70 -2.01 -4.00 16.34
N VAL A 71 -1.12 -3.10 15.93
CA VAL A 71 0.31 -3.39 15.70
C VAL A 71 1.13 -2.73 16.79
N ASN A 72 2.18 -3.42 17.26
CA ASN A 72 3.12 -2.89 18.26
C ASN A 72 2.44 -2.29 19.51
N GLN A 73 1.41 -2.95 20.04
CA GLN A 73 0.64 -2.46 21.20
C GLN A 73 0.06 -1.04 20.98
N ASN A 74 -0.30 -0.72 19.74
CA ASN A 74 -0.76 0.58 19.27
C ASN A 74 0.27 1.71 19.42
N GLN A 75 1.54 1.38 19.68
CA GLN A 75 2.64 2.33 19.79
C GLN A 75 3.26 2.56 18.41
N SER A 76 3.33 3.83 18.00
CA SER A 76 3.90 4.22 16.71
C SER A 76 5.42 4.30 16.81
N ASP A 77 6.12 3.64 15.89
CA ASP A 77 7.57 3.80 15.72
C ASP A 77 7.94 4.83 14.64
N LEU A 78 6.94 5.60 14.20
CA LEU A 78 7.06 6.61 13.15
C LEU A 78 8.13 7.65 13.51
N ASN A 79 9.09 7.81 12.60
CA ASN A 79 10.05 8.90 12.60
C ASN A 79 9.74 9.85 11.43
N VAL A 80 9.35 11.08 11.75
CA VAL A 80 9.06 12.14 10.77
C VAL A 80 10.15 13.22 10.70
N LYS A 81 11.30 13.04 11.36
CA LYS A 81 12.38 14.04 11.37
C LYS A 81 12.85 14.40 9.97
N ASP A 82 13.00 13.41 9.10
CA ASP A 82 13.45 13.62 7.71
C ASP A 82 12.45 14.49 6.93
N LEU A 83 11.15 14.32 7.20
CA LEU A 83 10.09 15.11 6.57
C LEU A 83 10.04 16.55 7.14
N GLN A 84 10.27 16.72 8.44
CA GLN A 84 10.41 18.06 9.05
C GLN A 84 11.60 18.83 8.46
N GLN A 85 12.70 18.15 8.14
CA GLN A 85 13.90 18.76 7.58
C GLN A 85 13.80 19.04 6.07
N SER A 86 13.12 18.19 5.30
CA SER A 86 13.06 18.28 3.84
C SER A 86 12.20 19.43 3.30
N LYS A 87 11.41 20.10 4.16
CA LYS A 87 10.38 21.10 3.78
C LYS A 87 9.30 20.57 2.80
N LEU A 88 9.29 19.27 2.51
CA LEU A 88 8.25 18.67 1.68
C LEU A 88 6.94 18.64 2.47
N LYS A 89 5.83 18.93 1.78
CA LYS A 89 4.49 18.81 2.39
C LYS A 89 4.16 17.35 2.71
N TYR A 90 4.57 16.44 1.82
CA TYR A 90 4.39 15.00 1.95
C TYR A 90 5.42 14.28 1.06
N GLU A 91 5.62 13.00 1.33
CA GLU A 91 6.47 12.10 0.57
C GLU A 91 5.62 10.90 0.11
N LEU A 92 5.73 10.51 -1.15
CA LEU A 92 5.13 9.29 -1.68
C LEU A 92 6.24 8.35 -2.12
N LYS A 93 6.10 7.07 -1.79
CA LYS A 93 7.00 6.03 -2.29
C LYS A 93 6.75 5.85 -3.79
N ASP A 94 7.83 5.59 -4.52
CA ASP A 94 7.73 5.21 -5.93
C ASP A 94 6.88 3.94 -6.10
N LYS A 95 6.31 3.77 -7.29
CA LYS A 95 5.58 2.54 -7.60
C LYS A 95 6.52 1.34 -7.64
N ASP A 96 6.00 0.16 -7.33
CA ASP A 96 6.75 -1.08 -7.55
C ASP A 96 6.76 -1.51 -9.03
N LEU A 97 7.44 -2.62 -9.34
CA LEU A 97 7.50 -3.15 -10.71
C LEU A 97 6.15 -3.59 -11.29
N LEU A 98 5.13 -3.77 -10.45
CA LEU A 98 3.76 -4.06 -10.87
C LEU A 98 2.91 -2.78 -10.98
N ASN A 99 3.54 -1.61 -10.95
CA ASN A 99 2.93 -0.28 -11.04
C ASN A 99 1.96 0.01 -9.86
N ARG A 100 2.16 -0.67 -8.72
CA ARG A 100 1.34 -0.55 -7.51
C ARG A 100 1.89 0.53 -6.58
N SER A 101 0.99 1.24 -5.89
CA SER A 101 1.35 2.25 -4.90
C SER A 101 1.87 1.58 -3.63
N ARG A 102 2.89 2.15 -3.00
CA ARG A 102 3.61 1.47 -1.90
C ARG A 102 3.41 2.12 -0.53
N GLY A 103 3.13 3.40 -0.48
CA GLY A 103 3.00 4.13 0.78
C GLY A 103 3.44 5.58 0.65
N GLY A 104 3.43 6.28 1.78
CA GLY A 104 3.89 7.66 1.87
C GLY A 104 3.86 8.17 3.30
N LYS A 105 4.35 9.39 3.49
CA LYS A 105 4.43 10.09 4.76
C LYS A 105 3.94 11.53 4.62
N ILE A 106 3.34 12.07 5.67
CA ILE A 106 2.92 13.47 5.76
C ILE A 106 2.95 13.94 7.22
N ILE A 107 3.07 15.26 7.42
CA ILE A 107 2.76 15.91 8.69
C ILE A 107 1.46 16.71 8.51
N PHE A 108 0.41 16.29 9.20
CA PHE A 108 -0.84 17.03 9.28
C PHE A 108 -0.76 18.13 10.34
N ASN A 109 -1.41 19.26 10.09
CA ASN A 109 -1.54 20.39 11.02
C ASN A 109 -2.81 21.18 10.66
N LYS A 110 -3.10 22.30 11.36
CA LYS A 110 -4.33 23.08 11.13
C LYS A 110 -4.53 23.57 9.70
N ASN A 111 -3.45 23.78 8.93
CA ASN A 111 -3.53 24.24 7.54
C ASN A 111 -3.63 23.09 6.54
N MET A 112 -3.37 21.85 6.99
CA MET A 112 -3.33 20.66 6.16
C MET A 112 -3.90 19.49 6.98
N LEU A 113 -5.22 19.40 7.04
CA LEU A 113 -5.93 18.29 7.67
C LEU A 113 -6.12 17.14 6.66
N PRO A 114 -6.30 15.89 7.14
CA PRO A 114 -6.72 14.77 6.30
C PRO A 114 -8.00 15.08 5.49
N GLN A 115 -7.96 14.80 4.19
CA GLN A 115 -9.05 14.96 3.23
C GLN A 115 -9.11 13.78 2.26
N SER A 116 -10.13 12.94 2.39
CA SER A 116 -10.27 11.67 1.66
C SER A 116 -11.41 11.73 0.65
N SER A 117 -11.24 12.55 -0.39
CA SER A 117 -12.22 12.67 -1.47
C SER A 117 -11.53 12.52 -2.83
N ILE A 118 -11.76 11.38 -3.47
CA ILE A 118 -11.38 11.17 -4.87
C ILE A 118 -12.51 11.67 -5.75
N THR A 119 -12.32 12.83 -6.37
CA THR A 119 -13.25 13.38 -7.36
C THR A 119 -12.93 12.93 -8.79
N GLU A 120 -11.75 12.34 -9.00
CA GLU A 120 -11.30 11.88 -10.33
C GLU A 120 -11.84 10.49 -10.66
N THR A 121 -12.82 10.45 -11.56
CA THR A 121 -13.47 9.20 -11.99
C THR A 121 -12.58 8.36 -12.91
N ASN A 122 -11.83 8.99 -13.82
CA ASN A 122 -11.07 8.31 -14.90
C ASN A 122 -9.63 7.91 -14.55
N MET A 123 -9.24 8.01 -13.27
CA MET A 123 -7.87 7.66 -12.85
C MET A 123 -7.59 6.17 -13.03
N ARG A 124 -6.48 5.86 -13.73
CA ARG A 124 -5.96 4.49 -13.90
C ARG A 124 -5.05 4.11 -12.73
N ILE A 125 -5.46 3.11 -11.95
CA ILE A 125 -4.70 2.60 -10.80
C ILE A 125 -4.47 1.10 -10.95
N ALA A 126 -3.38 0.58 -10.38
CA ALA A 126 -3.12 -0.85 -10.37
C ALA A 126 -4.26 -1.59 -9.65
N GLY A 127 -4.66 -2.75 -10.17
CA GLY A 127 -5.78 -3.54 -9.64
C GLY A 127 -7.15 -3.10 -10.14
N TRP A 128 -7.33 -1.88 -10.66
CA TRP A 128 -8.63 -1.44 -11.20
C TRP A 128 -8.89 -2.01 -12.60
N ASN A 129 -9.41 -3.23 -12.63
CA ASN A 129 -9.75 -3.98 -13.85
C ASN A 129 -11.27 -4.02 -14.08
N LYS A 130 -11.72 -4.63 -15.20
CA LYS A 130 -13.15 -4.76 -15.53
C LYS A 130 -13.98 -5.50 -14.47
N THR A 131 -13.37 -6.44 -13.74
CA THR A 131 -14.04 -7.17 -12.65
C THR A 131 -14.26 -6.27 -11.45
N VAL A 132 -13.26 -5.47 -11.06
CA VAL A 132 -13.38 -4.46 -10.01
C VAL A 132 -14.42 -3.41 -10.39
N GLU A 133 -14.38 -2.93 -11.63
CA GLU A 133 -15.31 -1.93 -12.17
C GLU A 133 -16.77 -2.42 -12.13
N LYS A 134 -17.02 -3.72 -12.35
CA LYS A 134 -18.36 -4.31 -12.20
C LYS A 134 -18.81 -4.46 -10.74
N ASN A 135 -17.88 -4.49 -9.79
CA ASN A 135 -18.12 -4.74 -8.38
C ASN A 135 -17.94 -3.49 -7.50
N GLN A 136 -18.25 -2.30 -8.02
CA GLN A 136 -18.10 -1.01 -7.31
C GLN A 136 -18.98 -0.83 -6.07
N LYS A 137 -19.91 -1.76 -5.81
CA LYS A 137 -20.61 -1.83 -4.52
C LYS A 137 -19.70 -2.26 -3.36
N VAL A 138 -18.60 -2.96 -3.65
CA VAL A 138 -17.59 -3.39 -2.69
C VAL A 138 -16.29 -2.63 -2.90
N TRP A 139 -15.83 -2.52 -4.15
CA TRP A 139 -14.56 -1.83 -4.42
C TRP A 139 -14.74 -0.33 -4.63
N THR A 140 -13.79 0.43 -4.11
CA THR A 140 -13.62 1.86 -4.34
C THR A 140 -12.13 2.18 -4.53
N LYS A 141 -11.85 3.41 -4.95
CA LYS A 141 -10.50 3.96 -4.95
C LYS A 141 -10.28 4.68 -3.62
N GLU A 142 -9.08 4.59 -3.08
CA GLU A 142 -8.68 5.27 -1.85
C GLU A 142 -7.29 5.89 -2.01
N MET A 143 -7.03 6.95 -1.24
CA MET A 143 -5.75 7.66 -1.23
C MET A 143 -4.80 7.06 -0.20
N VAL A 144 -3.52 6.93 -0.57
CA VAL A 144 -2.47 6.49 0.37
C VAL A 144 -2.26 7.57 1.44
N ILE A 145 -2.08 8.81 0.99
CA ILE A 145 -2.04 10.01 1.83
C ILE A 145 -3.31 10.82 1.56
N PRO A 146 -4.19 11.00 2.56
CA PRO A 146 -5.49 11.64 2.40
C PRO A 146 -5.32 13.16 2.33
N ILE A 147 -4.91 13.67 1.17
CA ILE A 147 -4.75 15.11 0.91
C ILE A 147 -5.16 15.45 -0.51
N LYS A 148 -5.73 16.63 -0.69
CA LYS A 148 -6.02 17.17 -2.01
C LYS A 148 -5.22 18.43 -2.27
N ASP A 149 -3.91 18.26 -2.49
CA ASP A 149 -2.99 19.36 -2.81
C ASP A 149 -2.96 19.62 -4.33
N GLY A 150 -4.05 20.20 -4.85
CA GLY A 150 -4.18 20.58 -6.27
C GLY A 150 -5.37 19.96 -7.00
N LYS A 151 -5.37 20.10 -8.33
CA LYS A 151 -6.45 19.59 -9.21
C LYS A 151 -6.31 18.11 -9.55
N GLU A 152 -5.09 17.58 -9.52
CA GLU A 152 -4.77 16.21 -9.89
C GLU A 152 -4.16 15.44 -8.71
N ILE A 153 -4.57 14.19 -8.51
CA ILE A 153 -4.04 13.29 -7.51
C ILE A 153 -2.85 12.52 -8.12
N PRO A 154 -1.68 12.49 -7.45
CA PRO A 154 -0.52 11.74 -7.94
C PRO A 154 -0.83 10.25 -8.17
N LYS A 155 -0.31 9.68 -9.27
CA LYS A 155 -0.60 8.29 -9.69
C LYS A 155 -0.15 7.23 -8.69
N ASN A 156 0.81 7.54 -7.81
CA ASN A 156 1.31 6.68 -6.74
C ASN A 156 0.64 6.97 -5.38
N ASN A 157 -0.35 7.86 -5.33
CA ASN A 157 -1.11 8.19 -4.13
C ASN A 157 -2.46 7.45 -4.04
N THR A 158 -2.71 6.42 -4.85
CA THR A 158 -4.02 5.75 -4.87
C THR A 158 -3.91 4.24 -4.98
N PHE A 159 -4.89 3.55 -4.41
CA PHE A 159 -5.00 2.08 -4.43
C PHE A 159 -6.48 1.64 -4.43
N VAL A 160 -6.71 0.36 -4.70
CA VAL A 160 -8.04 -0.26 -4.66
C VAL A 160 -8.35 -0.71 -3.24
N SER A 161 -9.45 -0.22 -2.67
CA SER A 161 -9.93 -0.57 -1.34
C SER A 161 -11.35 -1.11 -1.36
N THR A 162 -11.72 -1.87 -0.34
CA THR A 162 -13.11 -2.10 0.02
C THR A 162 -13.72 -0.83 0.62
N ARG A 163 -15.04 -0.70 0.57
CA ARG A 163 -15.73 0.45 1.17
C ARG A 163 -15.60 0.45 2.68
N ASP A 164 -15.61 -0.73 3.28
CA ASP A 164 -15.38 -0.92 4.71
C ASP A 164 -13.97 -0.51 5.15
N LEU A 165 -12.92 -0.87 4.40
CA LEU A 165 -11.56 -0.37 4.65
C LEU A 165 -11.52 1.15 4.55
N SER A 166 -12.09 1.72 3.47
CA SER A 166 -12.10 3.17 3.24
C SER A 166 -12.79 3.92 4.38
N LYS A 167 -13.96 3.43 4.82
CA LYS A 167 -14.69 3.96 5.96
C LYS A 167 -13.86 3.89 7.24
N LYS A 168 -13.16 2.77 7.47
CA LYS A 168 -12.30 2.61 8.64
C LYS A 168 -11.12 3.59 8.63
N LEU A 169 -10.47 3.80 7.48
CA LEU A 169 -9.43 4.82 7.35
C LEU A 169 -9.98 6.22 7.64
N ALA A 170 -11.17 6.56 7.15
CA ALA A 170 -11.82 7.84 7.42
C ALA A 170 -12.08 8.08 8.91
N GLU A 171 -12.45 7.06 9.68
CA GLU A 171 -12.59 7.15 11.14
C GLU A 171 -11.27 7.53 11.84
N TYR A 172 -10.14 6.94 11.44
CA TYR A 172 -8.83 7.25 12.01
C TYR A 172 -8.29 8.61 11.56
N GLN A 173 -8.56 8.99 10.32
CA GLN A 173 -8.27 10.34 9.80
C GLN A 173 -9.05 11.40 10.60
N LYS A 174 -10.30 11.13 10.95
CA LYS A 174 -11.07 12.03 11.82
C LYS A 174 -10.44 12.17 13.20
N LYS A 175 -9.92 11.09 13.80
CA LYS A 175 -9.20 11.17 15.10
C LYS A 175 -7.99 12.10 15.02
N ILE A 176 -7.24 12.06 13.93
CA ILE A 176 -6.12 12.98 13.68
C ILE A 176 -6.63 14.42 13.62
N SER A 177 -7.68 14.67 12.83
CA SER A 177 -8.27 16.01 12.70
C SER A 177 -8.80 16.56 14.02
N ASP A 178 -9.50 15.73 14.80
CA ASP A 178 -10.05 16.11 16.11
C ASP A 178 -8.92 16.52 17.06
N TYR A 179 -7.84 15.72 17.12
CA TYR A 179 -6.68 16.02 17.95
C TYR A 179 -5.98 17.33 17.55
N ILE A 180 -5.66 17.52 16.26
CA ILE A 180 -5.04 18.75 15.74
C ILE A 180 -5.89 19.99 16.07
N ASN A 181 -7.22 19.86 15.94
CA ASN A 181 -8.14 20.96 16.22
C ASN A 181 -8.18 21.32 17.72
N GLN A 182 -8.04 20.33 18.59
CA GLN A 182 -8.05 20.52 20.05
C GLN A 182 -6.74 21.10 20.58
N THR A 183 -5.60 20.61 20.11
CA THR A 183 -4.30 20.96 20.71
C THR A 183 -3.50 21.99 19.91
N ASN A 184 -3.83 22.19 18.63
CA ASN A 184 -3.02 22.95 17.67
C ASN A 184 -1.67 22.30 17.34
N ASP A 185 -1.46 21.05 17.76
CA ASP A 185 -0.25 20.28 17.45
C ASP A 185 -0.29 19.69 16.05
N SER A 186 0.87 19.19 15.63
CA SER A 186 1.08 18.51 14.36
C SER A 186 1.10 17.00 14.58
N VAL A 187 0.61 16.25 13.60
CA VAL A 187 0.60 14.79 13.64
C VAL A 187 1.33 14.24 12.43
N GLY A 188 2.41 13.51 12.68
CA GLY A 188 3.06 12.68 11.68
C GLY A 188 2.16 11.50 11.32
N TYR A 189 2.06 11.19 10.02
CA TYR A 189 1.29 10.07 9.48
C TYR A 189 2.11 9.30 8.44
N GLU A 190 2.11 7.98 8.52
CA GLU A 190 2.63 7.09 7.48
C GLU A 190 1.58 6.03 7.13
N ALA A 191 1.37 5.82 5.84
CA ALA A 191 0.63 4.70 5.31
C ALA A 191 1.55 3.83 4.47
N THR A 192 1.53 2.51 4.70
CA THR A 192 2.24 1.51 3.91
C THR A 192 1.24 0.49 3.37
N ILE A 193 1.19 0.36 2.05
CA ILE A 193 0.26 -0.54 1.36
C ILE A 193 0.85 -1.95 1.37
N ILE A 194 0.09 -2.93 1.86
CA ILE A 194 0.54 -4.31 2.00
C ILE A 194 -0.16 -5.21 0.98
N TYR A 195 0.65 -5.90 0.17
CA TYR A 195 0.18 -6.85 -0.83
C TYR A 195 0.58 -8.27 -0.45
N ASN A 196 -0.31 -9.23 -0.67
CA ASN A 196 0.06 -10.65 -0.69
C ASN A 196 0.61 -11.01 -2.08
N GLY A 197 1.93 -11.22 -2.15
CA GLY A 197 2.63 -11.61 -3.37
C GLY A 197 2.39 -10.68 -4.56
N VAL A 198 1.92 -11.26 -5.67
CA VAL A 198 1.72 -10.57 -6.95
C VAL A 198 0.32 -9.97 -7.10
N ASN A 199 -0.52 -9.99 -6.06
CA ASN A 199 -1.88 -9.46 -6.14
C ASN A 199 -1.85 -7.97 -6.52
N PRO A 200 -2.66 -7.54 -7.51
CA PRO A 200 -2.70 -6.14 -7.90
C PRO A 200 -3.55 -5.29 -6.95
N ILE A 201 -4.43 -5.91 -6.15
CA ILE A 201 -5.20 -5.28 -5.06
C ILE A 201 -4.48 -5.62 -3.73
N PRO A 202 -4.32 -4.67 -2.80
CA PRO A 202 -3.63 -4.94 -1.54
C PRO A 202 -4.47 -5.78 -0.58
N SER A 203 -3.81 -6.54 0.29
CA SER A 203 -4.44 -7.25 1.42
C SER A 203 -4.91 -6.29 2.51
N GLY A 204 -4.30 -5.11 2.60
CA GLY A 204 -4.60 -4.11 3.62
C GLY A 204 -3.63 -2.94 3.61
N VAL A 205 -3.78 -2.06 4.58
CA VAL A 205 -2.93 -0.87 4.77
C VAL A 205 -2.46 -0.80 6.21
N HIS A 206 -1.15 -0.71 6.40
CA HIS A 206 -0.54 -0.41 7.69
C HIS A 206 -0.46 1.10 7.86
N VAL A 207 -1.02 1.63 8.94
CA VAL A 207 -1.12 3.06 9.22
C VAL A 207 -0.57 3.36 10.60
N GLN A 208 0.32 4.33 10.67
CA GLN A 208 0.86 4.86 11.90
C GLN A 208 0.61 6.37 11.97
N ALA A 209 0.25 6.87 13.14
CA ALA A 209 0.20 8.29 13.42
C ALA A 209 0.78 8.60 14.79
N LYS A 210 1.41 9.77 14.94
CA LYS A 210 2.02 10.22 16.20
C LYS A 210 2.07 11.74 16.27
N SER A 211 1.64 12.33 17.38
CA SER A 211 1.82 13.78 17.63
C SER A 211 3.30 14.11 17.79
N ILE A 212 3.70 15.27 17.27
CA ILE A 212 5.11 15.65 17.18
C ILE A 212 5.56 16.39 18.44
N GLU A 213 4.70 17.26 18.97
CA GLU A 213 5.01 18.21 20.03
C GLU A 213 4.93 17.58 21.43
N ASP A 214 3.86 16.82 21.72
CA ASP A 214 3.52 16.40 23.10
C ASP A 214 3.56 14.87 23.33
N ASN A 215 3.68 14.08 22.26
CA ASN A 215 3.57 12.62 22.23
C ASN A 215 2.28 12.03 22.90
N GLN A 216 1.22 12.82 23.08
CA GLN A 216 -0.03 12.38 23.72
C GLN A 216 -0.98 11.64 22.78
N PHE A 217 -0.79 11.78 21.46
CA PHE A 217 -1.61 11.11 20.46
C PHE A 217 -0.77 10.17 19.61
N GLN A 218 -1.17 8.90 19.54
CA GLN A 218 -0.58 7.95 18.61
C GLN A 218 -1.49 6.76 18.36
N PHE A 219 -1.31 6.13 17.21
CA PHE A 219 -1.82 4.80 16.94
C PHE A 219 -0.94 4.06 15.93
N ASN A 220 -1.02 2.74 15.95
CA ASN A 220 -0.32 1.85 15.05
C ASN A 220 -1.23 0.66 14.72
N ILE A 221 -1.79 0.66 13.51
CA ILE A 221 -2.85 -0.26 13.11
C ILE A 221 -2.60 -0.82 11.72
N TYR A 222 -3.10 -2.02 11.47
CA TYR A 222 -3.27 -2.56 10.14
C TYR A 222 -4.77 -2.70 9.84
N VAL A 223 -5.20 -2.16 8.71
CA VAL A 223 -6.59 -2.21 8.24
C VAL A 223 -6.68 -3.23 7.11
N LEU A 224 -7.43 -4.31 7.34
CA LEU A 224 -7.69 -5.36 6.36
C LEU A 224 -8.53 -4.84 5.20
N ASN A 225 -8.15 -5.20 3.97
CA ASN A 225 -8.89 -4.85 2.74
C ASN A 225 -10.02 -5.86 2.49
N GLN A 226 -10.95 -5.90 3.43
CA GLN A 226 -12.07 -6.85 3.47
C GLN A 226 -13.39 -6.08 3.55
N GLU A 227 -14.48 -6.74 3.18
CA GLU A 227 -15.81 -6.14 3.14
C GLU A 227 -16.80 -7.05 3.87
N HIS A 228 -17.56 -6.48 4.80
CA HIS A 228 -18.54 -7.22 5.55
C HIS A 228 -19.58 -7.86 4.61
N ASN A 229 -19.97 -9.11 4.89
CA ASN A 229 -20.86 -9.95 4.07
C ASN A 229 -20.33 -10.35 2.68
N TYR A 230 -19.05 -10.11 2.38
CA TYR A 230 -18.46 -10.50 1.09
C TYR A 230 -17.09 -11.15 1.24
N ASN A 231 -16.88 -12.23 0.50
CA ASN A 231 -15.57 -12.78 0.21
C ASN A 231 -14.97 -12.07 -1.01
N VAL A 232 -13.84 -11.40 -0.83
CA VAL A 232 -13.14 -10.67 -1.89
C VAL A 232 -11.89 -11.42 -2.35
N ASN A 233 -11.61 -11.38 -3.65
CA ASN A 233 -10.39 -11.94 -4.23
C ASN A 233 -9.46 -10.81 -4.68
N HIS A 234 -8.34 -10.61 -3.98
CA HIS A 234 -7.39 -9.53 -4.28
C HIS A 234 -6.56 -9.76 -5.56
N LEU A 235 -6.51 -10.98 -6.09
CA LEU A 235 -5.83 -11.27 -7.35
C LEU A 235 -6.69 -10.83 -8.55
N THR A 236 -7.98 -11.15 -8.52
CA THR A 236 -8.88 -10.97 -9.67
C THR A 236 -9.83 -9.79 -9.53
N GLY A 237 -10.13 -9.35 -8.31
CA GLY A 237 -11.19 -8.40 -7.99
C GLY A 237 -12.59 -9.02 -7.90
N ASN A 238 -12.72 -10.35 -8.00
CA ASN A 238 -14.00 -11.03 -7.83
C ASN A 238 -14.54 -10.85 -6.42
N VAL A 239 -15.86 -10.83 -6.31
CA VAL A 239 -16.58 -10.69 -5.04
C VAL A 239 -17.69 -11.74 -5.00
N LYS A 240 -17.80 -12.46 -3.88
CA LYS A 240 -18.88 -13.42 -3.62
C LYS A 240 -19.56 -13.04 -2.31
N LYS A 241 -20.89 -12.93 -2.31
CA LYS A 241 -21.66 -12.69 -1.07
C LYS A 241 -21.55 -13.92 -0.17
N ASN A 242 -21.37 -13.70 1.13
CA ASN A 242 -21.35 -14.74 2.16
C ASN A 242 -22.74 -15.38 2.32
#